data_AF-A0A9E4AFT5-F1
#
_entry.id   AF-A0A9E4AFT5-F1
#
_cell.length_a   1.000
_cell.length_b   1.000
_cell.length_c   1.000
_cell.angle_alpha   90.00
_cell.angle_beta   90.00
_cell.angle_gamma   90.00
#
_symmetry.space_group_name_H-M   'P 1'
#
loop_
_entity.id
_entity.type
_entity.pdbx_description
1 polymer ?
#
loop_
_entity_poly.entity_id
_entity_poly.type
_entity_poly.pdbx_seq_one_letter_code
_entity_poly.pdbx_strand_id
1 'polypeptide(L)'
;MKKILIIFSILTVFAVVFIIISNRRSEPWDEWVRRNVPPPAVQQNSPAAIEGVTHEVTHEKETELEPEWEKWVDKQMKMVMDSAVVLEENASPELLLALEQHQLTFEEYLTIWHSAMRAQIAAQVQELKNEYSEPPQEPIALTIEFEIDFPRPTSYIYKGPQTVKALMETFDEKYESPGAVQEMDEKYPREEWLQMFVDNGYDILDHNDYRSVLGLRYDVERVKNDPEQWRSGTLDIPPTDDWETYKAAYIEINASMLQRIHTAAREDPEFTGGFIPHSHPDVFLRYNDRRVYVMRDGLATSYHGRDLTNEQQRNLTHYGVHPEGIEVIYIDKDYNVLNERPPLITPDMLKAEVPSFITSDMLRRVELPPNDWKPPRGWQPPPGLEEALHANGWRGSFAPQEVVPPGVPDIPDHRLVEQTEKAAQDPREQFENAQRELDKFSGMSDAELAAEFEKMLREQFPELPTKEKVESAFREQFETKRLSPERLNRALDILDRHGTENGFQRLREVDPEVAAQIERTFLRPPKEKGPPPRD
;
A
#
# COMPACT_ATOMS: atom_id res chain seq x y z
N MET A 1 19.18 0.81 6.22
CA MET A 1 18.33 -0.24 5.61
C MET A 1 16.94 -0.33 6.25
N LYS A 2 16.77 -0.56 7.56
CA LYS A 2 15.43 -0.65 8.20
C LYS A 2 14.50 0.56 7.97
N LYS A 3 15.04 1.79 7.92
CA LYS A 3 14.25 3.01 7.64
C LYS A 3 13.77 3.15 6.19
N ILE A 4 14.48 2.54 5.24
CA ILE A 4 14.11 2.54 3.81
C ILE A 4 12.99 1.51 3.55
N LEU A 5 13.03 0.37 4.27
CA LEU A 5 11.97 -0.65 4.22
C LEU A 5 10.62 -0.14 4.76
N ILE A 6 10.62 0.70 5.81
CA ILE A 6 9.37 1.25 6.38
C ILE A 6 8.71 2.25 5.42
N ILE A 7 9.50 3.10 4.76
CA ILE A 7 8.99 4.06 3.75
C ILE A 7 8.46 3.30 2.52
N PHE A 8 9.14 2.23 2.09
CA PHE A 8 8.65 1.38 1.00
C PHE A 8 7.35 0.65 1.36
N SER A 9 7.21 0.12 2.58
CA SER A 9 5.96 -0.51 3.04
C SER A 9 4.79 0.49 3.09
N ILE A 10 5.03 1.72 3.55
CA ILE A 10 3.99 2.77 3.58
C ILE A 10 3.57 3.14 2.15
N LEU A 11 4.52 3.38 1.23
CA LEU A 11 4.21 3.69 -0.17
C LEU A 11 3.51 2.54 -0.91
N THR A 12 3.82 1.29 -0.57
CA THR A 12 3.17 0.10 -1.15
C THR A 12 1.73 -0.04 -0.66
N VAL A 13 1.45 0.27 0.61
CA VAL A 13 0.08 0.33 1.15
C VAL A 13 -0.72 1.44 0.48
N PHE A 14 -0.14 2.62 0.27
CA PHE A 14 -0.79 3.71 -0.47
C PHE A 14 -1.05 3.35 -1.94
N ALA A 15 -0.14 2.66 -2.63
CA ALA A 15 -0.34 2.23 -4.01
C ALA A 15 -1.42 1.14 -4.15
N VAL A 16 -1.50 0.20 -3.19
CA VAL A 16 -2.56 -0.83 -3.16
C VAL A 16 -3.92 -0.23 -2.82
N VAL A 17 -3.98 0.72 -1.89
CA VAL A 17 -5.20 1.50 -1.60
C VAL A 17 -5.63 2.32 -2.83
N PHE A 18 -4.69 2.90 -3.57
CA PHE A 18 -4.98 3.63 -4.81
C PHE A 18 -5.55 2.71 -5.91
N ILE A 19 -5.03 1.48 -6.06
CA ILE A 19 -5.54 0.48 -7.03
C ILE A 19 -6.93 -0.05 -6.63
N ILE A 20 -7.19 -0.26 -5.33
CA ILE A 20 -8.50 -0.70 -4.82
C ILE A 20 -9.56 0.40 -4.96
N ILE A 21 -9.18 1.66 -4.71
CA ILE A 21 -10.02 2.84 -4.98
C ILE A 21 -10.25 3.00 -6.49
N SER A 22 -9.39 2.47 -7.35
CA SER A 22 -9.47 2.63 -8.82
C SER A 22 -10.48 1.72 -9.55
N ASN A 23 -11.34 0.91 -8.89
CA ASN A 23 -12.27 -0.01 -9.60
C ASN A 23 -13.74 -0.08 -9.10
N ARG A 24 -14.28 0.94 -8.42
CA ARG A 24 -15.71 0.99 -8.01
C ARG A 24 -16.54 1.96 -8.88
N ARG A 25 -17.85 1.65 -9.01
CA ARG A 25 -18.88 2.28 -9.87
C ARG A 25 -18.84 3.82 -9.91
N SER A 26 -19.41 4.35 -10.99
CA SER A 26 -19.80 5.75 -11.20
C SER A 26 -21.32 5.84 -11.35
N GLU A 27 -22.00 6.62 -10.51
CA GLU A 27 -23.32 7.18 -10.85
C GLU A 27 -23.21 8.01 -12.16
N PRO A 28 -24.17 7.98 -13.11
CA PRO A 28 -24.15 8.86 -14.27
C PRO A 28 -24.06 10.31 -13.80
N TRP A 29 -23.03 11.06 -14.24
CA TRP A 29 -22.72 12.38 -13.69
C TRP A 29 -23.92 13.36 -13.75
N ASP A 30 -24.78 13.25 -14.77
CA ASP A 30 -26.02 14.04 -14.88
C ASP A 30 -27.02 13.80 -13.74
N GLU A 31 -27.01 12.64 -13.11
CA GLU A 31 -27.89 12.26 -12.00
C GLU A 31 -27.32 12.73 -10.66
N TRP A 32 -25.99 12.59 -10.48
CA TRP A 32 -25.27 13.15 -9.35
C TRP A 32 -25.31 14.68 -9.33
N VAL A 33 -25.08 15.35 -10.46
CA VAL A 33 -25.22 16.82 -10.62
C VAL A 33 -26.65 17.24 -10.35
N ARG A 34 -27.66 16.56 -10.90
CA ARG A 34 -29.07 16.91 -10.59
C ARG A 34 -29.40 16.79 -9.09
N ARG A 35 -28.72 15.90 -8.36
CA ARG A 35 -28.89 15.73 -6.91
C ARG A 35 -28.11 16.78 -6.10
N ASN A 36 -26.91 17.17 -6.54
CA ASN A 36 -25.95 17.92 -5.71
C ASN A 36 -25.58 19.31 -6.25
N VAL A 37 -25.94 19.65 -7.49
CA VAL A 37 -25.57 20.89 -8.20
C VAL A 37 -26.80 21.48 -8.92
N PRO A 38 -27.32 22.65 -8.52
CA PRO A 38 -28.51 23.23 -9.13
C PRO A 38 -28.23 23.70 -10.58
N PRO A 39 -29.22 23.61 -11.50
CA PRO A 39 -29.05 24.09 -12.87
C PRO A 39 -28.82 25.60 -12.92
N PRO A 40 -28.01 26.11 -13.87
CA PRO A 40 -27.78 27.54 -13.99
C PRO A 40 -29.10 28.27 -14.30
N ALA A 41 -29.38 29.31 -13.52
CA ALA A 41 -30.56 30.15 -13.73
C ALA A 41 -30.50 30.76 -15.14
N VAL A 42 -31.42 30.36 -16.01
CA VAL A 42 -31.60 30.99 -17.32
C VAL A 42 -32.02 32.45 -17.10
N GLN A 43 -31.08 33.37 -17.27
CA GLN A 43 -31.33 34.81 -17.21
C GLN A 43 -32.29 35.22 -18.34
N GLN A 44 -33.57 35.40 -18.01
CA GLN A 44 -34.47 36.22 -18.81
C GLN A 44 -34.59 37.61 -18.17
N ASN A 45 -34.19 38.62 -18.95
CA ASN A 45 -34.14 40.03 -18.59
C ASN A 45 -35.51 40.59 -18.15
N SER A 46 -35.60 41.12 -16.91
CA SER A 46 -36.42 42.30 -16.56
C SER A 46 -36.05 42.84 -15.16
N PRO A 47 -36.02 44.17 -14.93
CA PRO A 47 -35.56 44.76 -13.69
C PRO A 47 -36.74 45.09 -12.76
N ALA A 48 -37.00 44.24 -11.76
CA ALA A 48 -37.76 44.64 -10.57
C ALA A 48 -37.54 43.63 -9.43
N ALA A 49 -37.20 44.17 -8.25
CA ALA A 49 -37.19 43.54 -6.93
C ALA A 49 -36.24 42.33 -6.74
N ILE A 50 -35.05 42.64 -6.25
CA ILE A 50 -34.18 41.69 -5.53
C ILE A 50 -34.78 41.55 -4.13
N GLU A 51 -35.50 40.46 -3.88
CA GLU A 51 -35.73 39.94 -2.54
C GLU A 51 -35.99 38.42 -2.63
N GLY A 52 -35.05 37.64 -2.09
CA GLY A 52 -35.28 36.28 -1.60
C GLY A 52 -35.40 35.16 -2.63
N VAL A 53 -34.27 34.61 -3.07
CA VAL A 53 -34.15 33.17 -3.39
C VAL A 53 -32.73 32.71 -3.03
N THR A 54 -32.50 32.47 -1.74
CA THR A 54 -31.48 31.52 -1.27
C THR A 54 -32.18 30.18 -1.13
N HIS A 55 -31.83 29.19 -1.95
CA HIS A 55 -32.28 27.82 -1.70
C HIS A 55 -31.12 26.93 -1.29
N GLU A 56 -31.32 26.42 -0.08
CA GLU A 56 -30.72 25.28 0.60
C GLU A 56 -30.22 24.21 -0.37
N VAL A 57 -28.89 24.06 -0.44
CA VAL A 57 -28.33 22.73 -0.16
C VAL A 57 -29.06 22.28 1.09
N THR A 58 -29.75 21.14 1.08
CA THR A 58 -30.26 20.56 2.31
C THR A 58 -29.04 20.32 3.19
N HIS A 59 -28.71 21.31 4.01
CA HIS A 59 -27.83 21.18 5.14
C HIS A 59 -28.58 20.19 6.03
N GLU A 60 -28.36 18.90 5.79
CA GLU A 60 -28.47 17.93 6.87
C GLU A 60 -27.73 18.57 8.02
N LYS A 61 -28.49 18.83 9.08
CA LYS A 61 -28.07 19.65 10.21
C LYS A 61 -26.68 19.16 10.62
N GLU A 62 -25.64 19.93 10.31
CA GLU A 62 -24.27 19.56 10.64
C GLU A 62 -24.28 19.18 12.10
N THR A 63 -23.93 17.92 12.38
CA THR A 63 -23.94 17.45 13.74
C THR A 63 -22.83 18.21 14.43
N GLU A 64 -23.17 19.15 15.32
CA GLU A 64 -22.18 19.95 16.05
C GLU A 64 -21.23 18.99 16.77
N LEU A 65 -20.01 18.85 16.24
CA LEU A 65 -18.96 18.08 16.87
C LEU A 65 -18.43 18.88 18.07
N GLU A 66 -17.98 18.15 19.08
CA GLU A 66 -17.24 18.77 20.17
C GLU A 66 -15.94 19.37 19.62
N PRO A 67 -15.44 20.50 20.17
CA PRO A 67 -14.32 21.23 19.59
C PRO A 67 -13.05 20.39 19.34
N GLU A 68 -12.81 19.36 20.16
CA GLU A 68 -11.66 18.47 20.01
C GLU A 68 -11.82 17.50 18.83
N TRP A 69 -13.04 16.99 18.62
CA TRP A 69 -13.38 16.16 17.48
C TRP A 69 -13.40 16.97 16.18
N GLU A 70 -13.90 18.20 16.22
CA GLU A 70 -13.87 19.13 15.09
C GLU A 70 -12.43 19.36 14.61
N LYS A 71 -11.54 19.69 15.55
CA LYS A 71 -10.11 19.88 15.28
C LYS A 71 -9.45 18.61 14.73
N TRP A 72 -9.91 17.44 15.17
CA TRP A 72 -9.42 16.16 14.67
C TRP A 72 -9.89 15.90 13.24
N VAL A 73 -11.16 16.15 12.92
CA VAL A 73 -11.70 16.07 11.55
C VAL A 73 -10.93 16.99 10.61
N ASP A 74 -10.71 18.24 11.01
CA ASP A 74 -9.93 19.20 10.22
C ASP A 74 -8.49 18.72 9.98
N LYS A 75 -7.87 18.09 10.98
CA LYS A 75 -6.53 17.50 10.84
C LYS A 75 -6.53 16.34 9.83
N GLN A 76 -7.52 15.44 9.89
CA GLN A 76 -7.65 14.37 8.90
C GLN A 76 -7.91 14.93 7.50
N MET A 77 -8.83 15.89 7.39
CA MET A 77 -9.18 16.53 6.13
C MET A 77 -7.97 17.21 5.51
N LYS A 78 -7.16 17.91 6.31
CA LYS A 78 -5.92 18.52 5.83
C LYS A 78 -4.96 17.48 5.27
N MET A 79 -4.75 16.34 5.93
CA MET A 79 -3.86 15.29 5.41
C MET A 79 -4.37 14.72 4.08
N VAL A 80 -5.68 14.55 3.95
CA VAL A 80 -6.31 14.06 2.73
C VAL A 80 -6.24 15.12 1.61
N MET A 81 -6.48 16.39 1.93
CA MET A 81 -6.31 17.51 0.99
C MET A 81 -4.86 17.67 0.56
N ASP A 82 -3.88 17.61 1.47
CA ASP A 82 -2.45 17.71 1.14
C ASP A 82 -2.07 16.61 0.12
N SER A 83 -2.69 15.44 0.21
CA SER A 83 -2.54 14.35 -0.77
C SER A 83 -3.29 14.63 -2.08
N ALA A 84 -4.42 15.35 -2.02
CA ALA A 84 -5.22 15.75 -3.17
C ALA A 84 -4.71 16.99 -3.90
N VAL A 85 -3.93 17.89 -3.27
CA VAL A 85 -3.26 19.01 -3.96
C VAL A 85 -2.26 18.48 -5.00
N VAL A 86 -1.67 17.31 -4.76
CA VAL A 86 -0.89 16.58 -5.79
C VAL A 86 -1.77 16.23 -7.01
N LEU A 87 -3.09 16.06 -6.84
CA LEU A 87 -4.03 15.85 -7.94
C LEU A 87 -4.34 17.13 -8.72
N GLU A 88 -4.09 18.33 -8.19
CA GLU A 88 -4.23 19.58 -8.95
C GLU A 88 -3.11 19.71 -9.99
N GLU A 89 -1.88 19.52 -9.52
CA GLU A 89 -0.68 19.57 -10.38
C GLU A 89 -0.69 18.44 -11.42
N ASN A 90 -1.42 17.37 -11.15
CA ASN A 90 -1.60 16.22 -12.03
C ASN A 90 -3.07 16.05 -12.48
N ALA A 91 -3.86 17.13 -12.48
CA ALA A 91 -5.28 17.05 -12.81
C ALA A 91 -5.42 16.47 -14.22
N SER A 92 -6.11 15.35 -14.33
CA SER A 92 -6.23 14.67 -15.61
C SER A 92 -7.01 15.58 -16.59
N PRO A 93 -6.63 15.65 -17.88
CA PRO A 93 -7.43 16.32 -18.91
C PRO A 93 -8.89 15.86 -18.92
N GLU A 94 -9.15 14.63 -18.50
CA GLU A 94 -10.48 14.08 -18.31
C GLU A 94 -11.24 14.78 -17.18
N LEU A 95 -10.58 15.04 -16.04
CA LEU A 95 -11.14 15.86 -14.96
C LEU A 95 -11.32 17.30 -15.44
N LEU A 96 -10.33 17.91 -16.10
CA LEU A 96 -10.45 19.28 -16.63
C LEU A 96 -11.60 19.41 -17.64
N LEU A 97 -11.78 18.43 -18.52
CA LEU A 97 -12.89 18.39 -19.48
C LEU A 97 -14.23 18.20 -18.78
N ALA A 98 -14.31 17.35 -17.75
CA ALA A 98 -15.52 17.22 -16.95
C ALA A 98 -15.85 18.53 -16.23
N LEU A 99 -14.85 19.18 -15.62
CA LEU A 99 -15.01 20.49 -15.00
C LEU A 99 -15.53 21.54 -16.00
N GLU A 100 -14.97 21.58 -17.22
CA GLU A 100 -15.44 22.46 -18.30
C GLU A 100 -16.89 22.15 -18.72
N GLN A 101 -17.22 20.87 -18.94
CA GLN A 101 -18.58 20.41 -19.30
C GLN A 101 -19.61 20.82 -18.24
N HIS A 102 -19.20 20.89 -16.99
CA HIS A 102 -20.04 21.25 -15.86
C HIS A 102 -19.90 22.70 -15.41
N GLN A 103 -19.14 23.50 -16.15
CA GLN A 103 -18.88 24.92 -15.85
C GLN A 103 -18.36 25.12 -14.42
N LEU A 104 -17.60 24.16 -13.91
CA LEU A 104 -16.92 24.23 -12.63
C LEU A 104 -15.47 24.62 -12.86
N THR A 105 -14.96 25.51 -12.04
CA THR A 105 -13.52 25.70 -11.86
C THR A 105 -12.95 24.56 -11.01
N PHE A 106 -11.63 24.37 -11.10
CA PHE A 106 -10.95 23.41 -10.24
C PHE A 106 -11.08 23.77 -8.74
N GLU A 107 -11.06 25.06 -8.40
CA GLU A 107 -11.28 25.56 -7.03
C GLU A 107 -12.68 25.23 -6.50
N GLU A 108 -13.72 25.40 -7.33
CA GLU A 108 -15.09 25.02 -6.98
C GLU A 108 -15.21 23.51 -6.79
N TYR A 109 -14.56 22.72 -7.65
CA TYR A 109 -14.48 21.27 -7.48
C TYR A 109 -13.81 20.86 -6.18
N LEU A 110 -12.64 21.42 -5.86
CA LEU A 110 -11.96 21.16 -4.59
C LEU A 110 -12.81 21.56 -3.40
N THR A 111 -13.58 22.65 -3.50
CA THR A 111 -14.48 23.10 -2.42
C THR A 111 -15.63 22.11 -2.20
N ILE A 112 -16.23 21.60 -3.29
CA ILE A 112 -17.26 20.57 -3.25
C ILE A 112 -16.68 19.28 -2.66
N TRP A 113 -15.51 18.88 -3.14
CA TRP A 113 -14.78 17.70 -2.67
C TRP A 113 -14.47 17.79 -1.17
N HIS A 114 -13.88 18.90 -0.74
CA HIS A 114 -13.57 19.17 0.67
C HIS A 114 -14.81 19.08 1.56
N SER A 115 -15.93 19.67 1.11
CA SER A 115 -17.17 19.68 1.88
C SER A 115 -17.76 18.28 2.03
N ALA A 116 -17.81 17.50 0.94
CA ALA A 116 -18.31 16.13 0.95
C ALA A 116 -17.44 15.20 1.81
N MET A 117 -16.12 15.34 1.70
CA MET A 117 -15.14 14.57 2.47
C MET A 117 -15.22 14.87 3.95
N ARG A 118 -15.30 16.15 4.33
CA ARG A 118 -15.48 16.56 5.73
C ARG A 118 -16.77 16.00 6.30
N ALA A 119 -17.89 16.04 5.55
CA ALA A 119 -19.15 15.46 5.99
C ALA A 119 -19.05 13.94 6.22
N GLN A 120 -18.36 13.21 5.33
CA GLN A 120 -18.14 11.77 5.49
C GLN A 120 -17.28 11.44 6.71
N ILE A 121 -16.17 12.16 6.92
CA ILE A 121 -15.31 11.98 8.09
C ILE A 121 -16.11 12.30 9.37
N ALA A 122 -16.90 13.37 9.37
CA ALA A 122 -17.75 13.73 10.51
C ALA A 122 -18.82 12.67 10.82
N ALA A 123 -19.37 12.00 9.81
CA ALA A 123 -20.28 10.87 10.01
C ALA A 123 -19.57 9.68 10.66
N GLN A 124 -18.38 9.32 10.19
CA GLN A 124 -17.56 8.24 10.77
C GLN A 124 -17.11 8.55 12.20
N VAL A 125 -16.91 9.83 12.53
CA VAL A 125 -16.61 10.25 13.90
C VAL A 125 -17.72 9.84 14.88
N GLN A 126 -18.98 9.79 14.46
CA GLN A 126 -20.06 9.33 15.35
C GLN A 126 -19.91 7.86 15.71
N GLU A 127 -19.40 7.04 14.79
CA GLU A 127 -19.10 5.63 15.07
C GLU A 127 -17.88 5.51 15.98
N LEU A 128 -16.82 6.27 15.71
CA LEU A 128 -15.61 6.30 16.54
C LEU A 128 -15.90 6.76 17.97
N LYS A 129 -16.84 7.69 18.18
CA LYS A 129 -17.26 8.13 19.52
C LYS A 129 -17.85 7.01 20.38
N ASN A 130 -18.32 5.91 19.78
CA ASN A 130 -18.77 4.74 20.53
C ASN A 130 -17.59 3.91 21.06
N GLU A 131 -16.42 4.01 20.44
CA GLU A 131 -15.21 3.26 20.79
C GLU A 131 -14.22 4.11 21.60
N TYR A 132 -14.18 5.41 21.33
CA TYR A 132 -13.22 6.35 21.90
C TYR A 132 -13.95 7.53 22.53
N SER A 133 -13.68 7.79 23.81
CA SER A 133 -14.23 8.96 24.52
C SER A 133 -13.59 10.29 24.09
N GLU A 134 -12.40 10.24 23.49
CA GLU A 134 -11.63 11.38 23.01
C GLU A 134 -11.06 11.06 21.61
N PRO A 135 -10.80 12.06 20.75
CA PRO A 135 -10.22 11.81 19.44
C PRO A 135 -8.85 11.12 19.55
N PRO A 136 -8.55 10.12 18.71
CA PRO A 136 -7.24 9.49 18.66
C PRO A 136 -6.12 10.51 18.40
N GLN A 137 -5.02 10.45 19.18
CA GLN A 137 -3.89 11.39 19.06
C GLN A 137 -3.17 11.25 17.71
N GLU A 138 -2.97 10.01 17.29
CA GLU A 138 -2.44 9.71 15.96
C GLU A 138 -3.56 9.76 14.92
N PRO A 139 -3.26 10.24 13.71
CA PRO A 139 -4.18 10.03 12.60
C PRO A 139 -4.30 8.53 12.41
N ILE A 140 -5.46 7.98 12.76
CA ILE A 140 -5.81 6.65 12.31
C ILE A 140 -5.81 6.78 10.79
N ALA A 141 -5.08 5.91 10.11
CA ALA A 141 -5.35 5.62 8.71
C ALA A 141 -6.77 5.06 8.68
N LEU A 142 -7.74 5.95 8.75
CA LEU A 142 -9.09 5.64 8.40
C LEU A 142 -8.94 5.13 6.98
N THR A 143 -9.10 3.82 6.80
CA THR A 143 -9.60 3.28 5.55
C THR A 143 -11.00 3.87 5.40
N ILE A 144 -11.04 5.17 5.09
CA ILE A 144 -12.24 5.82 4.62
C ILE A 144 -12.43 5.16 3.28
N GLU A 145 -13.26 4.12 3.25
CA GLU A 145 -13.88 3.69 2.01
C GLU A 145 -14.70 4.89 1.56
N PHE A 146 -14.09 5.75 0.74
CA PHE A 146 -14.77 6.88 0.15
C PHE A 146 -15.85 6.32 -0.78
N GLU A 147 -17.09 6.28 -0.30
CA GLU A 147 -18.29 6.14 -1.13
C GLU A 147 -18.69 7.50 -1.73
N ILE A 148 -17.76 8.44 -1.86
CA ILE A 148 -18.01 9.57 -2.74
C ILE A 148 -17.86 9.05 -4.16
N ASP A 149 -19.00 8.63 -4.69
CA ASP A 149 -19.25 8.23 -6.07
C ASP A 149 -19.08 9.48 -6.95
N PHE A 150 -17.85 10.01 -6.99
CA PHE A 150 -17.48 10.98 -8.00
C PHE A 150 -17.57 10.23 -9.32
N PRO A 151 -18.40 10.70 -10.25
CA PRO A 151 -18.39 10.15 -11.57
C PRO A 151 -17.00 10.40 -12.11
N ARG A 152 -16.22 9.32 -12.14
CA ARG A 152 -14.90 9.34 -12.74
C ARG A 152 -15.16 9.83 -14.15
N PRO A 153 -14.42 10.84 -14.62
CA PRO A 153 -14.56 11.22 -16.00
C PRO A 153 -14.32 9.93 -16.78
N THR A 154 -15.35 9.48 -17.50
CA THR A 154 -15.33 8.19 -18.20
C THR A 154 -14.00 8.13 -18.91
N SER A 155 -13.13 7.19 -18.52
CA SER A 155 -11.73 7.23 -18.96
C SER A 155 -11.76 7.43 -20.47
N TYR A 156 -11.07 8.48 -20.93
CA TYR A 156 -11.12 8.83 -22.33
C TYR A 156 -10.71 7.59 -23.13
N ILE A 157 -11.68 6.98 -23.81
CA ILE A 157 -11.44 5.78 -24.63
C ILE A 157 -10.83 6.29 -25.93
N TYR A 158 -9.52 6.10 -26.07
CA TYR A 158 -8.76 6.33 -27.27
C TYR A 158 -9.30 5.46 -28.41
N LYS A 159 -9.78 6.14 -29.46
CA LYS A 159 -10.31 5.53 -30.70
C LYS A 159 -9.37 5.72 -31.89
N GLY A 160 -8.15 6.21 -31.65
CA GLY A 160 -7.17 6.43 -32.70
C GLY A 160 -6.49 5.13 -33.15
N PRO A 161 -5.55 5.23 -34.10
CA PRO A 161 -4.79 4.07 -34.56
C PRO A 161 -4.02 3.40 -33.42
N GLN A 162 -4.13 2.08 -33.28
CA GLN A 162 -3.35 1.26 -32.35
C GLN A 162 -1.91 1.07 -32.89
N THR A 163 -1.20 2.18 -33.07
CA THR A 163 0.22 2.20 -33.47
C THR A 163 1.03 2.80 -32.33
N VAL A 164 2.22 2.24 -32.07
CA VAL A 164 3.13 2.70 -31.01
C VAL A 164 3.31 4.22 -31.01
N LYS A 165 3.59 4.80 -32.18
CA LYS A 165 3.75 6.25 -32.33
C LYS A 165 2.52 7.03 -31.84
N ALA A 166 1.32 6.63 -32.26
CA ALA A 166 0.10 7.35 -31.90
C ALA A 166 -0.27 7.17 -30.42
N LEU A 167 0.03 6.00 -29.84
CA LEU A 167 -0.13 5.73 -28.41
C LEU A 167 0.81 6.60 -27.57
N MET A 168 2.09 6.66 -27.94
CA MET A 168 3.09 7.52 -27.29
C MET A 168 2.74 9.00 -27.40
N GLU A 169 2.37 9.49 -28.60
CA GLU A 169 1.91 10.87 -28.80
C GLU A 169 0.68 11.22 -27.94
N THR A 170 -0.18 10.23 -27.62
CA THR A 170 -1.40 10.44 -26.84
C THR A 170 -1.16 10.37 -25.33
N PHE A 171 -0.27 9.48 -24.87
CA PHE A 171 -0.18 9.12 -23.46
C PHE A 171 1.15 9.44 -22.77
N ASP A 172 2.24 9.69 -23.52
CA ASP A 172 3.58 9.86 -22.90
C ASP A 172 3.68 11.09 -22.00
N GLU A 173 3.03 12.20 -22.36
CA GLU A 173 3.06 13.44 -21.56
C GLU A 173 2.63 13.19 -20.11
N LYS A 174 1.70 12.26 -19.89
CA LYS A 174 1.19 11.88 -18.56
C LYS A 174 2.03 10.80 -17.87
N TYR A 175 2.92 10.12 -18.60
CA TYR A 175 3.73 9.01 -18.09
C TYR A 175 5.09 9.47 -17.51
N GLU A 176 5.51 10.71 -17.76
CA GLU A 176 6.81 11.24 -17.32
C GLU A 176 6.88 11.46 -15.80
N SER A 177 7.16 10.38 -15.04
CA SER A 177 7.58 10.47 -13.65
C SER A 177 9.11 10.45 -13.55
N PRO A 178 9.76 11.44 -12.92
CA PRO A 178 11.22 11.56 -12.93
C PRO A 178 11.92 10.42 -12.17
N GLY A 179 12.93 9.81 -12.81
CA GLY A 179 13.89 8.88 -12.21
C GLY A 179 13.68 7.41 -12.61
N ALA A 180 12.67 6.75 -12.03
CA ALA A 180 12.48 5.30 -12.22
C ALA A 180 12.08 4.92 -13.65
N VAL A 181 11.37 5.80 -14.34
CA VAL A 181 10.94 5.59 -15.74
C VAL A 181 12.14 5.54 -16.69
N GLN A 182 13.16 6.37 -16.48
CA GLN A 182 14.32 6.44 -17.37
C GLN A 182 15.15 5.15 -17.34
N GLU A 183 15.41 4.59 -16.16
CA GLU A 183 16.11 3.30 -16.04
C GLU A 183 15.36 2.19 -16.79
N MET A 184 14.03 2.19 -16.72
CA MET A 184 13.22 1.21 -17.43
C MET A 184 13.18 1.43 -18.93
N ASP A 185 13.17 2.68 -19.39
CA ASP A 185 13.25 3.01 -20.81
C ASP A 185 14.61 2.61 -21.42
N GLU A 186 15.70 2.66 -20.65
CA GLU A 186 17.02 2.19 -21.09
C GLU A 186 17.09 0.65 -21.23
N LYS A 187 16.47 -0.08 -20.31
CA LYS A 187 16.49 -1.56 -20.31
C LYS A 187 15.43 -2.18 -21.24
N TYR A 188 14.26 -1.55 -21.30
CA TYR A 188 13.09 -1.98 -22.05
C TYR A 188 12.45 -0.75 -22.72
N PRO A 189 12.96 -0.33 -23.90
CA PRO A 189 12.47 0.84 -24.61
C PRO A 189 10.96 0.81 -24.79
N ARG A 190 10.28 1.94 -24.50
CA ARG A 190 8.82 2.06 -24.60
C ARG A 190 8.30 1.63 -25.95
N GLU A 191 8.95 2.06 -27.03
CA GLU A 191 8.53 1.74 -28.39
C GLU A 191 8.47 0.23 -28.64
N GLU A 192 9.55 -0.47 -28.31
CA GLU A 192 9.64 -1.93 -28.48
C GLU A 192 8.64 -2.65 -27.57
N TRP A 193 8.52 -2.19 -26.33
CA TRP A 193 7.61 -2.80 -25.35
C TRP A 193 6.15 -2.69 -25.77
N LEU A 194 5.71 -1.49 -26.15
CA LEU A 194 4.35 -1.25 -26.64
C LEU A 194 4.09 -2.03 -27.92
N GLN A 195 5.08 -2.12 -28.82
CA GLN A 195 4.96 -2.91 -30.05
C GLN A 195 4.64 -4.38 -29.73
N MET A 196 5.28 -4.96 -28.72
CA MET A 196 5.01 -6.35 -28.32
C MET A 196 3.55 -6.55 -27.88
N PHE A 197 2.93 -5.61 -27.17
CA PHE A 197 1.52 -5.73 -26.78
C PHE A 197 0.58 -5.55 -27.99
N VAL A 198 0.86 -4.59 -28.86
CA VAL A 198 0.09 -4.36 -30.09
C VAL A 198 0.17 -5.58 -31.03
N ASP A 199 1.36 -6.18 -31.18
CA ASP A 199 1.57 -7.38 -32.00
C ASP A 199 0.82 -8.60 -31.44
N ASN A 200 0.62 -8.65 -30.12
CA ASN A 200 -0.21 -9.65 -29.44
C ASN A 200 -1.72 -9.30 -29.46
N GLY A 201 -2.13 -8.27 -30.20
CA GLY A 201 -3.53 -7.91 -30.41
C GLY A 201 -4.20 -7.23 -29.21
N TYR A 202 -3.43 -6.69 -28.26
CA TYR A 202 -3.97 -5.91 -27.16
C TYR A 202 -4.19 -4.45 -27.59
N ASP A 203 -5.43 -3.98 -27.47
CA ASP A 203 -5.77 -2.56 -27.69
C ASP A 203 -5.50 -1.74 -26.43
N ILE A 204 -4.66 -0.72 -26.52
CA ILE A 204 -4.45 0.24 -25.43
C ILE A 204 -5.45 1.37 -25.59
N LEU A 205 -6.46 1.39 -24.71
CA LEU A 205 -7.64 2.24 -24.89
C LEU A 205 -7.59 3.48 -24.02
N ASP A 206 -6.89 3.46 -22.90
CA ASP A 206 -6.76 4.65 -22.07
C ASP A 206 -5.38 4.75 -21.40
N HIS A 207 -5.19 5.81 -20.63
CA HIS A 207 -3.96 6.06 -19.91
C HIS A 207 -3.65 4.96 -18.87
N ASN A 208 -4.67 4.36 -18.25
CA ASN A 208 -4.47 3.30 -17.26
C ASN A 208 -3.97 2.03 -17.93
N ASP A 209 -4.48 1.68 -19.11
CA ASP A 209 -3.92 0.58 -19.91
C ASP A 209 -2.46 0.84 -20.26
N TYR A 210 -2.17 2.04 -20.77
CA TYR A 210 -0.84 2.45 -21.16
C TYR A 210 0.15 2.34 -19.99
N ARG A 211 -0.22 2.90 -18.84
CA ARG A 211 0.55 2.83 -17.60
C ARG A 211 0.70 1.39 -17.12
N SER A 212 -0.36 0.59 -17.16
CA SER A 212 -0.35 -0.82 -16.74
C SER A 212 0.63 -1.63 -17.58
N VAL A 213 0.53 -1.51 -18.91
CA VAL A 213 1.41 -2.19 -19.87
C VAL A 213 2.87 -1.79 -19.64
N LEU A 214 3.17 -0.50 -19.50
CA LEU A 214 4.53 -0.05 -19.23
C LEU A 214 5.01 -0.44 -17.82
N GLY A 215 4.10 -0.59 -16.86
CA GLY A 215 4.38 -1.04 -15.50
C GLY A 215 4.87 -2.50 -15.44
N LEU A 216 4.41 -3.34 -16.36
CA LEU A 216 4.85 -4.75 -16.46
C LEU A 216 6.36 -4.91 -16.74
N ARG A 217 7.05 -3.85 -17.20
CA ARG A 217 8.52 -3.82 -17.34
C ARG A 217 9.23 -4.05 -16.01
N TYR A 218 8.70 -3.51 -14.92
CA TYR A 218 9.26 -3.70 -13.58
C TYR A 218 9.13 -5.15 -13.12
N ASP A 219 8.00 -5.80 -13.42
CA ASP A 219 7.80 -7.20 -13.08
C ASP A 219 8.75 -8.10 -13.87
N VAL A 220 8.92 -7.83 -15.18
CA VAL A 220 9.89 -8.54 -16.01
C VAL A 220 11.32 -8.33 -15.52
N GLU A 221 11.72 -7.11 -15.17
CA GLU A 221 13.06 -6.88 -14.59
C GLU A 221 13.25 -7.60 -13.25
N ARG A 222 12.22 -7.62 -12.39
CA ARG A 222 12.27 -8.36 -11.13
C ARG A 222 12.50 -9.85 -11.39
N VAL A 223 11.73 -10.44 -12.31
CA VAL A 223 11.85 -11.86 -12.65
C VAL A 223 13.19 -12.17 -13.32
N LYS A 224 13.70 -11.28 -14.19
CA LYS A 224 15.02 -11.46 -14.85
C LYS A 224 16.14 -11.71 -13.84
N ASN A 225 16.07 -11.02 -12.70
CA ASN A 225 17.04 -11.11 -11.62
C ASN A 225 16.83 -12.32 -10.69
N ASP A 226 15.79 -13.14 -10.95
CA ASP A 226 15.50 -14.40 -10.27
C ASP A 226 15.35 -15.57 -11.26
N PRO A 227 16.47 -16.20 -11.69
CA PRO A 227 16.45 -17.33 -12.61
C PRO A 227 15.65 -18.54 -12.15
N GLU A 228 15.47 -18.73 -10.85
CA GLU A 228 14.66 -19.85 -10.35
C GLU A 228 13.20 -19.63 -10.72
N GLN A 229 12.71 -18.40 -10.67
CA GLN A 229 11.31 -18.07 -10.95
C GLN A 229 10.90 -18.35 -12.40
N TRP A 230 11.71 -17.94 -13.40
CA TRP A 230 11.37 -18.16 -14.81
C TRP A 230 11.78 -19.53 -15.36
N ARG A 231 12.64 -20.28 -14.64
CA ARG A 231 13.00 -21.66 -14.98
C ARG A 231 12.13 -22.72 -14.28
N SER A 232 11.40 -22.36 -13.24
CA SER A 232 10.54 -23.30 -12.52
C SER A 232 9.21 -23.55 -13.22
N GLY A 233 8.86 -22.74 -14.21
CA GLY A 233 7.53 -22.73 -14.82
C GLY A 233 6.48 -21.99 -13.98
N THR A 234 6.92 -21.08 -13.09
CA THR A 234 6.01 -20.22 -12.34
C THR A 234 5.25 -19.30 -13.30
N LEU A 235 4.04 -18.90 -12.91
CA LEU A 235 3.12 -18.09 -13.73
C LEU A 235 2.61 -18.82 -14.98
N ASP A 236 2.77 -20.15 -15.02
CA ASP A 236 2.29 -21.03 -16.09
C ASP A 236 2.85 -20.71 -17.48
N ILE A 237 4.02 -20.06 -17.46
CA ILE A 237 4.92 -19.98 -18.58
C ILE A 237 5.75 -21.26 -18.56
N PRO A 238 5.81 -22.05 -19.64
CA PRO A 238 6.62 -23.26 -19.67
C PRO A 238 8.07 -22.97 -19.24
N PRO A 239 8.67 -23.82 -18.39
CA PRO A 239 10.09 -23.72 -18.04
C PRO A 239 10.95 -23.53 -19.29
N THR A 240 11.79 -22.51 -19.30
CA THR A 240 12.71 -22.22 -20.40
C THR A 240 14.05 -21.79 -19.84
N ASP A 241 15.13 -22.09 -20.56
CA ASP A 241 16.48 -21.57 -20.29
C ASP A 241 16.79 -20.28 -21.06
N ASP A 242 15.89 -19.87 -21.96
CA ASP A 242 16.00 -18.65 -22.76
C ASP A 242 15.11 -17.54 -22.21
N TRP A 243 15.75 -16.46 -21.77
CA TRP A 243 15.11 -15.28 -21.21
C TRP A 243 14.16 -14.60 -22.20
N GLU A 244 14.53 -14.53 -23.48
CA GLU A 244 13.72 -13.86 -24.49
C GLU A 244 12.42 -14.65 -24.77
N THR A 245 12.51 -15.99 -24.80
CA THR A 245 11.33 -16.87 -24.83
C THR A 245 10.43 -16.66 -23.61
N TYR A 246 10.98 -16.55 -22.39
CA TYR A 246 10.17 -16.28 -21.19
C TYR A 246 9.48 -14.91 -21.28
N LYS A 247 10.22 -13.86 -21.63
CA LYS A 247 9.69 -12.49 -21.75
C LYS A 247 8.55 -12.41 -22.76
N ALA A 248 8.69 -13.07 -23.91
CA ALA A 248 7.64 -13.12 -24.93
C ALA A 248 6.36 -13.80 -24.40
N ALA A 249 6.49 -14.96 -23.77
CA ALA A 249 5.36 -15.67 -23.18
C ALA A 249 4.70 -14.88 -22.04
N TYR A 250 5.49 -14.17 -21.23
CA TYR A 250 4.98 -13.30 -20.18
C TYR A 250 4.13 -12.15 -20.75
N ILE A 251 4.59 -11.52 -21.83
CA ILE A 251 3.84 -10.45 -22.51
C ILE A 251 2.56 -11.01 -23.14
N GLU A 252 2.61 -12.16 -23.82
CA GLU A 252 1.45 -12.81 -24.42
C GLU A 252 0.35 -13.10 -23.38
N ILE A 253 0.72 -13.69 -22.23
CA ILE A 253 -0.23 -13.99 -21.14
C ILE A 253 -0.86 -12.69 -20.60
N ASN A 254 -0.05 -11.65 -20.35
CA ASN A 254 -0.58 -10.39 -19.83
C ASN A 254 -1.45 -9.65 -20.86
N ALA A 255 -1.06 -9.65 -22.14
CA ALA A 255 -1.87 -9.08 -23.22
C ALA A 255 -3.23 -9.80 -23.32
N SER A 256 -3.23 -11.13 -23.30
CA SER A 256 -4.45 -11.95 -23.28
C SER A 256 -5.33 -11.67 -22.05
N MET A 257 -4.70 -11.54 -20.87
CA MET A 257 -5.41 -11.22 -19.63
C MET A 257 -6.10 -9.87 -19.69
N LEU A 258 -5.35 -8.82 -20.05
CA LEU A 258 -5.89 -7.47 -20.15
C LEU A 258 -7.00 -7.38 -21.21
N GLN A 259 -6.85 -8.07 -22.34
CA GLN A 259 -7.89 -8.15 -23.37
C GLN A 259 -9.18 -8.80 -22.85
N ARG A 260 -9.08 -9.86 -22.03
CA ARG A 260 -10.24 -10.52 -21.41
C ARG A 260 -10.93 -9.61 -20.40
N ILE A 261 -10.16 -8.86 -19.61
CA ILE A 261 -10.67 -7.84 -18.68
C ILE A 261 -11.47 -6.78 -19.43
N HIS A 262 -10.91 -6.23 -20.51
CA HIS A 262 -11.58 -5.26 -21.37
C HIS A 262 -12.86 -5.79 -22.00
N THR A 263 -12.79 -7.01 -22.53
CA THR A 263 -13.95 -7.66 -23.16
C THR A 263 -15.06 -7.84 -22.14
N ALA A 264 -14.74 -8.28 -20.93
CA ALA A 264 -15.73 -8.41 -19.87
C ALA A 264 -16.29 -7.06 -19.39
N ALA A 265 -15.46 -6.03 -19.27
CA ALA A 265 -15.92 -4.68 -18.92
C ALA A 265 -16.89 -4.10 -19.96
N ARG A 266 -16.74 -4.46 -21.24
CA ARG A 266 -17.68 -4.06 -22.31
C ARG A 266 -18.98 -4.86 -22.30
N GLU A 267 -18.90 -6.14 -21.97
CA GLU A 267 -20.06 -7.06 -21.95
C GLU A 267 -20.94 -6.89 -20.72
N ASP A 268 -20.34 -6.53 -19.57
CA ASP A 268 -21.00 -6.44 -18.28
C ASP A 268 -20.66 -5.10 -17.61
N PRO A 269 -21.60 -4.13 -17.59
CA PRO A 269 -21.40 -2.85 -16.91
C PRO A 269 -21.20 -2.97 -15.39
N GLU A 270 -21.56 -4.10 -14.77
CA GLU A 270 -21.32 -4.34 -13.35
C GLU A 270 -19.91 -4.91 -13.09
N PHE A 271 -19.15 -5.27 -14.12
CA PHE A 271 -17.80 -5.82 -13.99
C PHE A 271 -16.86 -4.83 -13.29
N THR A 272 -16.27 -5.26 -12.18
CA THR A 272 -15.28 -4.45 -11.43
C THR A 272 -13.87 -5.02 -11.54
N GLY A 273 -13.72 -6.24 -12.03
CA GLY A 273 -12.42 -6.87 -12.24
C GLY A 273 -12.52 -8.36 -12.50
N GLY A 274 -11.36 -8.99 -12.66
CA GLY A 274 -11.28 -10.43 -12.82
C GLY A 274 -9.86 -10.89 -12.57
N PHE A 275 -9.72 -12.19 -12.39
CA PHE A 275 -8.40 -12.80 -12.33
C PHE A 275 -8.35 -14.03 -13.22
N ILE A 276 -7.16 -14.29 -13.74
CA ILE A 276 -6.83 -15.53 -14.45
C ILE A 276 -5.95 -16.32 -13.49
N PRO A 277 -6.39 -17.48 -13.03
CA PRO A 277 -5.51 -18.37 -12.30
C PRO A 277 -4.33 -18.72 -13.18
N HIS A 278 -3.12 -18.58 -12.65
CA HIS A 278 -1.93 -18.94 -13.41
C HIS A 278 -2.08 -20.38 -13.94
N SER A 279 -2.46 -21.34 -13.10
CA SER A 279 -2.55 -22.77 -13.47
C SER A 279 -3.59 -23.10 -14.55
N HIS A 280 -4.47 -22.14 -14.87
CA HIS A 280 -5.57 -22.31 -15.81
C HIS A 280 -5.73 -21.02 -16.64
N PRO A 281 -4.80 -20.73 -17.57
CA PRO A 281 -4.81 -19.48 -18.34
C PRO A 281 -6.06 -19.31 -19.21
N ASP A 282 -6.76 -20.41 -19.49
CA ASP A 282 -8.03 -20.41 -20.21
C ASP A 282 -9.22 -20.00 -19.35
N VAL A 283 -9.11 -20.04 -18.02
CA VAL A 283 -10.18 -19.70 -17.09
C VAL A 283 -10.07 -18.23 -16.70
N PHE A 284 -11.13 -17.47 -16.96
CA PHE A 284 -11.23 -16.08 -16.52
C PHE A 284 -12.40 -15.90 -15.56
N LEU A 285 -12.08 -15.64 -14.29
CA LEU A 285 -13.06 -15.49 -13.23
C LEU A 285 -13.42 -14.02 -13.05
N ARG A 286 -14.50 -13.62 -13.73
CA ARG A 286 -15.08 -12.26 -13.67
C ARG A 286 -15.72 -12.03 -12.32
N TYR A 287 -15.38 -10.95 -11.62
CA TYR A 287 -16.10 -10.53 -10.43
C TYR A 287 -16.65 -9.11 -10.57
N ASN A 288 -17.74 -8.87 -9.84
CA ASN A 288 -18.35 -7.58 -9.65
C ASN A 288 -18.44 -7.30 -8.15
N ASP A 289 -19.04 -6.17 -7.79
CA ASP A 289 -19.33 -5.79 -6.41
C ASP A 289 -20.31 -6.75 -5.70
N ARG A 290 -20.83 -7.77 -6.36
CA ARG A 290 -21.78 -8.73 -5.80
C ARG A 290 -21.32 -10.17 -5.90
N ARG A 291 -20.09 -10.44 -6.35
CA ARG A 291 -19.63 -11.81 -6.58
C ARG A 291 -18.38 -12.14 -5.78
N VAL A 292 -18.39 -13.31 -5.14
CA VAL A 292 -17.23 -13.91 -4.50
C VAL A 292 -17.05 -15.35 -4.96
N TYR A 293 -15.83 -15.69 -5.38
CA TYR A 293 -15.40 -17.04 -5.65
C TYR A 293 -14.80 -17.64 -4.39
N VAL A 294 -15.29 -18.80 -3.98
CA VAL A 294 -14.78 -19.55 -2.84
C VAL A 294 -14.07 -20.78 -3.35
N MET A 295 -12.73 -20.73 -3.34
CA MET A 295 -11.91 -21.89 -3.71
C MET A 295 -11.73 -22.79 -2.51
N ARG A 296 -11.93 -24.09 -2.71
CA ARG A 296 -11.75 -25.11 -1.69
C ARG A 296 -10.74 -26.15 -2.12
N ASP A 297 -9.67 -26.26 -1.33
CA ASP A 297 -8.69 -27.34 -1.43
C ASP A 297 -8.58 -28.03 -0.06
N GLY A 298 -9.33 -29.11 0.13
CA GLY A 298 -9.52 -29.73 1.45
C GLY A 298 -10.20 -28.77 2.44
N LEU A 299 -9.53 -28.48 3.56
CA LEU A 299 -9.99 -27.46 4.51
C LEU A 299 -9.44 -26.06 4.22
N ALA A 300 -8.52 -25.92 3.26
CA ALA A 300 -8.06 -24.60 2.83
C ALA A 300 -9.19 -23.91 2.07
N THR A 301 -9.45 -22.66 2.45
CA THR A 301 -10.45 -21.82 1.79
C THR A 301 -9.79 -20.49 1.44
N SER A 302 -9.86 -20.11 0.17
CA SER A 302 -9.54 -18.75 -0.27
C SER A 302 -10.77 -18.10 -0.89
N TYR A 303 -10.78 -16.77 -0.85
CA TYR A 303 -11.84 -15.94 -1.39
C TYR A 303 -11.24 -15.03 -2.45
N HIS A 304 -11.93 -14.91 -3.59
CA HIS A 304 -11.53 -14.02 -4.67
C HIS A 304 -12.74 -13.22 -5.14
N GLY A 305 -12.54 -11.94 -5.48
CA GLY A 305 -13.60 -11.02 -5.88
C GLY A 305 -13.93 -10.04 -4.75
N ARG A 306 -15.22 -9.87 -4.41
CA ARG A 306 -15.63 -8.97 -3.32
C ARG A 306 -15.01 -9.38 -1.99
N ASP A 307 -14.41 -8.41 -1.32
CA ASP A 307 -13.96 -8.56 0.07
C ASP A 307 -15.14 -8.88 0.98
N LEU A 308 -14.98 -9.97 1.74
CA LEU A 308 -15.93 -10.41 2.76
C LEU A 308 -15.38 -10.04 4.13
N THR A 309 -16.25 -9.61 5.04
CA THR A 309 -15.87 -9.41 6.45
C THR A 309 -15.43 -10.74 7.08
N ASN A 310 -14.61 -10.69 8.14
CA ASN A 310 -14.19 -11.89 8.86
C ASN A 310 -15.39 -12.73 9.34
N GLU A 311 -16.48 -12.07 9.75
CA GLU A 311 -17.71 -12.75 10.12
C GLU A 311 -18.37 -13.43 8.92
N GLN A 312 -18.47 -12.75 7.77
CA GLN A 312 -19.02 -13.33 6.55
C GLN A 312 -18.20 -14.53 6.07
N GLN A 313 -16.86 -14.42 6.04
CA GLN A 313 -15.97 -15.53 5.68
C GLN A 313 -16.18 -16.73 6.61
N ARG A 314 -16.18 -16.50 7.93
CA ARG A 314 -16.43 -17.55 8.93
C ARG A 314 -17.80 -18.19 8.75
N ASN A 315 -18.84 -17.39 8.57
CA ASN A 315 -20.21 -17.87 8.41
C ASN A 315 -20.38 -18.68 7.12
N LEU A 316 -19.74 -18.24 6.04
CA LEU A 316 -19.74 -18.90 4.75
C LEU A 316 -19.05 -20.27 4.81
N THR A 317 -17.93 -20.35 5.50
CA THR A 317 -17.06 -21.54 5.56
C THR A 317 -17.49 -22.57 6.61
N HIS A 318 -17.95 -22.13 7.79
CA HIS A 318 -18.27 -23.03 8.90
C HIS A 318 -19.76 -23.33 9.04
N TYR A 319 -20.63 -22.36 8.75
CA TYR A 319 -22.07 -22.50 9.02
C TYR A 319 -22.92 -22.65 7.79
N GLY A 320 -22.35 -22.38 6.63
CA GLY A 320 -23.09 -22.54 5.42
C GLY A 320 -23.82 -21.25 4.98
N VAL A 321 -23.58 -20.11 5.61
CA VAL A 321 -24.44 -18.94 5.43
C VAL A 321 -23.88 -18.04 4.35
N HIS A 322 -24.63 -17.84 3.27
CA HIS A 322 -24.29 -16.90 2.20
C HIS A 322 -24.59 -15.47 2.65
N PRO A 323 -23.68 -14.51 2.47
CA PRO A 323 -23.98 -13.11 2.75
C PRO A 323 -25.13 -12.60 1.86
N GLU A 324 -26.03 -11.80 2.42
CA GLU A 324 -27.15 -11.23 1.68
C GLU A 324 -26.64 -10.31 0.54
N GLY A 325 -27.26 -10.45 -0.64
CA GLY A 325 -26.90 -9.65 -1.82
C GLY A 325 -25.57 -10.03 -2.49
N ILE A 326 -24.89 -11.09 -2.01
CA ILE A 326 -23.63 -11.57 -2.60
C ILE A 326 -23.85 -12.95 -3.25
N GLU A 327 -23.58 -13.04 -4.54
CA GLU A 327 -23.44 -14.26 -5.32
C GLU A 327 -22.15 -15.00 -4.90
N VAL A 328 -22.32 -16.18 -4.30
CA VAL A 328 -21.20 -17.06 -3.93
C VAL A 328 -21.05 -18.15 -4.98
N ILE A 329 -19.90 -18.19 -5.65
CA ILE A 329 -19.55 -19.24 -6.62
C ILE A 329 -18.47 -20.12 -6.00
N TYR A 330 -18.73 -21.41 -5.85
CA TYR A 330 -17.73 -22.36 -5.38
C TYR A 330 -16.90 -22.87 -6.55
N ILE A 331 -15.58 -22.92 -6.36
CA ILE A 331 -14.65 -23.47 -7.35
C ILE A 331 -13.73 -24.50 -6.69
N ASP A 332 -13.34 -25.52 -7.45
CA ASP A 332 -12.29 -26.45 -7.00
C ASP A 332 -10.88 -25.87 -7.25
N LYS A 333 -9.85 -26.63 -6.89
CA LYS A 333 -8.44 -26.29 -7.10
C LYS A 333 -8.04 -26.19 -8.58
N ASP A 334 -8.86 -26.78 -9.46
CA ASP A 334 -8.70 -26.76 -10.92
C ASP A 334 -9.60 -25.68 -11.54
N TYR A 335 -10.13 -24.78 -10.69
CA TYR A 335 -10.98 -23.64 -11.04
C TYR A 335 -12.27 -23.99 -11.78
N ASN A 336 -12.75 -25.24 -11.66
CA ASN A 336 -14.06 -25.64 -12.15
C ASN A 336 -15.14 -25.14 -11.20
N VAL A 337 -16.21 -24.58 -11.76
CA VAL A 337 -17.39 -24.20 -10.98
C VAL A 337 -18.06 -25.45 -10.43
N LEU A 338 -18.21 -25.49 -9.11
CA LEU A 338 -18.88 -26.56 -8.40
C LEU A 338 -20.39 -26.31 -8.39
N ASN A 339 -21.16 -27.29 -8.87
CA ASN A 339 -22.62 -27.24 -8.83
C ASN A 339 -23.18 -27.45 -7.42
N GLU A 340 -22.40 -28.07 -6.54
CA GLU A 340 -22.77 -28.35 -5.16
C GLU A 340 -21.86 -27.60 -4.21
N ARG A 341 -22.45 -27.17 -3.08
CA ARG A 341 -21.71 -26.52 -2.02
C ARG A 341 -20.70 -27.49 -1.41
N PRO A 342 -19.43 -27.09 -1.22
CA PRO A 342 -18.47 -27.86 -0.45
C PRO A 342 -19.00 -28.17 0.96
N PRO A 343 -18.64 -29.34 1.53
CA PRO A 343 -19.05 -29.70 2.89
C PRO A 343 -18.52 -28.67 3.90
N LEU A 344 -19.34 -28.39 4.92
CA LEU A 344 -18.99 -27.43 5.97
C LEU A 344 -17.74 -27.88 6.73
N ILE A 345 -16.85 -26.93 7.03
CA ILE A 345 -15.72 -27.23 7.92
C ILE A 345 -16.23 -27.33 9.35
N THR A 346 -16.36 -28.56 9.84
CA THR A 346 -16.70 -28.82 11.24
C THR A 346 -15.45 -28.77 12.13
N PRO A 347 -15.59 -28.47 13.43
CA PRO A 347 -14.48 -28.56 14.38
C PRO A 347 -13.78 -29.93 14.39
N ASP A 348 -14.50 -31.01 14.10
CA ASP A 348 -13.93 -32.36 14.07
C ASP A 348 -13.10 -32.61 12.80
N MET A 349 -13.50 -32.02 11.66
CA MET A 349 -12.67 -32.02 10.44
C MET A 349 -11.37 -31.26 10.67
N LEU A 350 -11.44 -30.09 11.32
CA LEU A 350 -10.23 -29.35 11.70
C LEU A 350 -9.32 -30.20 12.58
N LYS A 351 -9.85 -30.83 13.65
CA LYS A 351 -9.08 -31.71 14.54
C LYS A 351 -8.45 -32.91 13.81
N ALA A 352 -9.15 -33.48 12.84
CA ALA A 352 -8.66 -34.60 12.05
C ALA A 352 -7.52 -34.21 11.08
N GLU A 353 -7.50 -32.96 10.61
CA GLU A 353 -6.52 -32.46 9.64
C GLU A 353 -5.48 -31.48 10.24
N VAL A 354 -5.53 -31.10 11.51
CA VAL A 354 -4.46 -30.30 12.14
C VAL A 354 -3.06 -30.91 11.89
N PRO A 355 -2.86 -32.25 11.86
CA PRO A 355 -1.57 -32.82 11.50
C PRO A 355 -1.14 -32.57 10.04
N SER A 356 -2.07 -32.36 9.10
CA SER A 356 -1.79 -32.08 7.68
C SER A 356 -1.77 -30.59 7.33
N PHE A 357 -2.43 -29.74 8.12
CA PHE A 357 -2.53 -28.29 7.90
C PHE A 357 -1.24 -27.52 8.21
N ILE A 358 -0.35 -28.11 9.01
CA ILE A 358 1.09 -27.78 8.96
C ILE A 358 1.62 -28.32 7.63
N THR A 359 1.19 -27.70 6.53
CA THR A 359 1.50 -28.18 5.19
C THR A 359 3.00 -28.04 4.92
N SER A 360 3.50 -28.91 4.03
CA SER A 360 4.88 -28.91 3.54
C SER A 360 5.34 -27.53 3.09
N ASP A 361 4.46 -26.60 2.71
CA ASP A 361 4.85 -25.25 2.28
C ASP A 361 5.20 -24.30 3.44
N MET A 362 4.49 -24.37 4.58
CA MET A 362 4.95 -23.70 5.81
C MET A 362 6.25 -24.33 6.32
N LEU A 363 6.36 -25.66 6.28
CA LEU A 363 7.58 -26.37 6.71
C LEU A 363 8.76 -26.24 5.73
N ARG A 364 8.52 -25.98 4.44
CA ARG A 364 9.57 -25.67 3.45
C ARG A 364 10.20 -24.31 3.69
N ARG A 365 9.44 -23.36 4.25
CA ARG A 365 9.90 -22.01 4.58
C ARG A 365 10.48 -21.89 5.99
N VAL A 366 10.14 -22.84 6.88
CA VAL A 366 10.75 -22.94 8.20
C VAL A 366 12.10 -23.62 8.04
N GLU A 367 13.18 -22.91 8.35
CA GLU A 367 14.50 -23.55 8.47
C GLU A 367 14.38 -24.75 9.42
N LEU A 368 14.70 -25.94 8.92
CA LEU A 368 14.64 -27.14 9.74
C LEU A 368 15.52 -26.95 10.98
N PRO A 369 15.03 -27.31 12.18
CA PRO A 369 15.85 -27.21 13.36
C PRO A 369 17.12 -28.06 13.20
N PRO A 370 18.22 -27.71 13.89
CA PRO A 370 19.39 -28.58 13.97
C PRO A 370 18.99 -30.01 14.39
N ASN A 371 19.68 -31.04 13.88
CA ASN A 371 19.37 -32.43 14.22
C ASN A 371 19.58 -32.76 15.72
N ASP A 372 20.33 -31.91 16.43
CA ASP A 372 20.59 -31.98 17.86
C ASP A 372 19.73 -31.02 18.69
N TRP A 373 18.79 -30.31 18.07
CA TRP A 373 17.87 -29.42 18.78
C TRP A 373 17.01 -30.24 19.76
N LYS A 374 16.98 -29.80 21.01
CA LYS A 374 16.16 -30.39 22.07
C LYS A 374 15.07 -29.39 22.46
N PRO A 375 13.81 -29.83 22.54
CA PRO A 375 12.75 -28.95 22.99
C PRO A 375 12.96 -28.53 24.45
N PRO A 376 12.52 -27.32 24.84
CA PRO A 376 12.50 -26.90 26.23
C PRO A 376 11.79 -27.93 27.13
N ARG A 377 12.28 -28.11 28.36
CA ARG A 377 11.72 -29.07 29.31
C ARG A 377 10.23 -28.78 29.55
N GLY A 378 9.38 -29.77 29.34
CA GLY A 378 7.92 -29.65 29.51
C GLY A 378 7.16 -29.22 28.24
N TRP A 379 7.85 -28.91 27.15
CA TRP A 379 7.22 -28.72 25.85
C TRP A 379 6.85 -30.08 25.25
N GLN A 380 5.59 -30.24 24.88
CA GLN A 380 5.11 -31.41 24.13
C GLN A 380 4.89 -31.00 22.68
N PRO A 381 5.54 -31.66 21.70
CA PRO A 381 5.28 -31.35 20.30
C PRO A 381 3.80 -31.61 19.99
N PRO A 382 3.17 -30.75 19.18
CA PRO A 382 1.89 -31.06 18.57
C PRO A 382 1.95 -32.45 17.90
N PRO A 383 0.91 -33.30 18.05
CA PRO A 383 0.85 -34.58 17.37
C PRO A 383 1.10 -34.43 15.86
N GLY A 384 2.01 -35.21 15.29
CA GLY A 384 2.36 -35.19 13.86
C GLY A 384 3.49 -34.25 13.46
N LEU A 385 3.97 -33.37 14.37
CA LEU A 385 5.03 -32.41 14.03
C LEU A 385 6.38 -33.08 13.74
N GLU A 386 6.75 -34.13 14.48
CA GLU A 386 8.02 -34.86 14.29
C GLU A 386 8.05 -35.56 12.94
N GLU A 387 6.95 -36.25 12.60
CA GLU A 387 6.76 -36.94 11.33
C GLU A 387 6.78 -35.94 10.16
N ALA A 388 6.17 -34.77 10.31
CA ALA A 388 6.16 -33.73 9.29
C ALA A 388 7.57 -33.13 9.07
N LEU A 389 8.36 -32.96 10.13
CA LEU A 389 9.76 -32.50 10.01
C LEU A 389 10.64 -33.57 9.34
N HIS A 390 10.45 -34.85 9.68
CA HIS A 390 11.17 -35.96 9.02
C HIS A 390 10.84 -36.05 7.53
N ALA A 391 9.58 -35.86 7.15
CA ALA A 391 9.17 -35.82 5.74
C ALA A 391 9.85 -34.70 4.93
N ASN A 392 10.29 -33.62 5.60
CA ASN A 392 11.03 -32.51 5.00
C ASN A 392 12.56 -32.64 5.17
N GLY A 393 13.07 -33.78 5.65
CA GLY A 393 14.51 -34.07 5.70
C GLY A 393 15.21 -33.80 7.04
N TRP A 394 14.48 -33.40 8.08
CA TRP A 394 15.01 -33.33 9.43
C TRP A 394 15.31 -34.73 9.97
N ARG A 395 16.42 -34.91 10.69
CA ARG A 395 16.83 -36.21 11.27
C ARG A 395 16.94 -36.19 12.79
N GLY A 396 16.57 -35.08 13.44
CA GLY A 396 16.50 -35.01 14.88
C GLY A 396 15.31 -35.79 15.45
N SER A 397 15.19 -35.82 16.77
CA SER A 397 14.04 -36.40 17.44
C SER A 397 13.68 -35.56 18.66
N PHE A 398 12.38 -35.42 18.92
CA PHE A 398 11.91 -34.81 20.17
C PHE A 398 11.93 -35.80 21.33
N ALA A 399 12.07 -37.10 21.05
CA ALA A 399 12.23 -38.11 22.08
C ALA A 399 13.60 -37.91 22.78
N PRO A 400 13.63 -37.82 24.12
CA PRO A 400 14.88 -37.91 24.83
C PRO A 400 15.53 -39.26 24.50
N GLN A 401 16.69 -39.24 23.83
CA GLN A 401 17.49 -40.45 23.66
C GLN A 401 17.83 -41.00 25.05
N GLU A 402 17.09 -42.02 25.49
CA GLU A 402 17.42 -42.81 26.67
C GLU A 402 18.70 -43.61 26.39
N VAL A 403 19.85 -42.94 26.48
CA VAL A 403 21.09 -43.63 26.82
C VAL A 403 21.12 -43.68 28.34
N VAL A 404 20.44 -44.67 28.91
CA VAL A 404 20.53 -45.00 30.33
C VAL A 404 21.65 -46.02 30.52
N PRO A 405 22.87 -45.63 30.92
CA PRO A 405 23.74 -46.57 31.62
C PRO A 405 23.13 -46.82 33.01
N PRO A 406 22.92 -48.08 33.42
CA PRO A 406 22.30 -48.37 34.69
C PRO A 406 23.26 -48.02 35.83
N GLY A 407 22.83 -47.17 36.76
CA GLY A 407 23.43 -47.12 38.10
C GLY A 407 23.93 -45.77 38.61
N VAL A 408 23.55 -44.62 38.04
CA VAL A 408 23.80 -43.33 38.71
C VAL A 408 22.49 -42.88 39.37
N PRO A 409 22.46 -42.68 40.71
CA PRO A 409 21.30 -42.13 41.38
C PRO A 409 21.03 -40.73 40.84
N ASP A 410 19.81 -40.51 40.39
CA ASP A 410 19.28 -39.24 39.91
C ASP A 410 19.20 -38.28 41.11
N ILE A 411 20.31 -37.61 41.40
CA ILE A 411 20.31 -36.45 42.30
C ILE A 411 20.04 -35.26 41.38
N PRO A 412 18.89 -34.57 41.52
CA PRO A 412 18.64 -33.36 40.77
C PRO A 412 19.80 -32.42 41.04
N ASP A 413 20.55 -32.06 40.00
CA ASP A 413 21.53 -30.99 40.12
C ASP A 413 20.74 -29.68 40.24
N HIS A 414 20.27 -29.43 41.46
CA HIS A 414 19.54 -28.22 41.83
C HIS A 414 20.31 -26.96 41.42
N ARG A 415 21.64 -27.06 41.29
CA ARG A 415 22.46 -25.94 40.78
C ARG A 415 22.20 -25.65 39.32
N LEU A 416 21.87 -26.64 38.48
CA LEU A 416 21.59 -26.41 37.07
C LEU A 416 20.22 -25.75 36.89
N VAL A 417 19.21 -26.17 37.65
CA VAL A 417 17.89 -25.51 37.65
C VAL A 417 17.99 -24.07 38.17
N GLU A 418 18.73 -23.85 39.26
CA GLU A 418 18.96 -22.54 39.84
C GLU A 418 19.82 -21.63 38.93
N GLN A 419 20.76 -22.19 38.18
CA GLN A 419 21.52 -21.48 37.15
C GLN A 419 20.67 -21.13 35.92
N THR A 420 19.75 -22.01 35.52
CA THR A 420 18.86 -21.77 34.37
C THR A 420 17.77 -20.75 34.73
N GLU A 421 17.24 -20.79 35.95
CA GLU A 421 16.34 -19.76 36.48
C GLU A 421 17.06 -18.41 36.63
N LYS A 422 18.30 -18.39 37.14
CA LYS A 422 19.11 -17.16 37.16
C LYS A 422 19.43 -16.63 35.75
N ALA A 423 19.69 -17.51 34.79
CA ALA A 423 19.97 -17.11 33.41
C ALA A 423 18.70 -16.60 32.68
N ALA A 424 17.51 -17.07 33.08
CA ALA A 424 16.23 -16.60 32.55
C ALA A 424 15.67 -15.35 33.27
N GLN A 425 16.17 -15.03 34.47
CA GLN A 425 15.78 -13.82 35.20
C GLN A 425 16.23 -12.54 34.51
N ASP A 426 17.45 -12.51 33.96
CA ASP A 426 18.01 -11.29 33.35
C ASP A 426 17.26 -10.86 32.06
N PRO A 427 16.97 -11.76 31.08
CA PRO A 427 16.15 -11.39 29.92
C PRO A 427 14.72 -10.97 30.28
N ARG A 428 14.15 -11.59 31.32
CA ARG A 428 12.80 -11.27 31.80
C ARG A 428 12.75 -9.90 32.48
N GLU A 429 13.74 -9.58 33.29
CA GLU A 429 13.87 -8.28 33.93
C GLU A 429 14.15 -7.18 32.88
N GLN A 430 14.95 -7.46 31.85
CA GLN A 430 15.16 -6.56 30.72
C GLN A 430 13.87 -6.31 29.94
N PHE A 431 13.07 -7.34 29.67
CA PHE A 431 11.77 -7.21 29.01
C PHE A 431 10.77 -6.42 29.88
N GLU A 432 10.65 -6.74 31.16
CA GLU A 432 9.77 -6.03 32.09
C GLU A 432 10.21 -4.57 32.32
N ASN A 433 11.52 -4.26 32.22
CA ASN A 433 12.02 -2.89 32.24
C ASN A 433 11.73 -2.15 30.94
N ALA A 434 11.90 -2.80 29.78
CA ALA A 434 11.57 -2.21 28.48
C ALA A 434 10.06 -1.92 28.36
N GLN A 435 9.21 -2.83 28.84
CA GLN A 435 7.77 -2.64 28.89
C GLN A 435 7.40 -1.45 29.79
N ARG A 436 8.01 -1.33 30.99
CA ARG A 436 7.78 -0.20 31.89
C ARG A 436 8.24 1.14 31.31
N GLU A 437 9.36 1.16 30.60
CA GLU A 437 9.83 2.36 29.89
C GLU A 437 8.86 2.74 28.75
N LEU A 438 8.36 1.76 28.00
CA LEU A 438 7.38 1.99 26.93
C LEU A 438 6.06 2.54 27.50
N ASP A 439 5.54 1.94 28.57
CA ASP A 439 4.33 2.40 29.25
C ASP A 439 4.52 3.83 29.80
N LYS A 440 5.72 4.13 30.34
CA LYS A 440 6.09 5.47 30.81
C LYS A 440 6.07 6.48 29.66
N PHE A 441 6.56 6.14 28.47
CA PHE A 441 6.52 7.03 27.30
C PHE A 441 5.11 7.18 26.71
N SER A 442 4.30 6.12 26.75
CA SER A 442 2.95 6.13 26.18
C SER A 442 1.98 7.11 26.86
N GLY A 443 2.25 7.46 28.12
CA GLY A 443 1.46 8.43 28.88
C GLY A 443 2.01 9.87 28.84
N MET A 444 3.11 10.14 28.15
CA MET A 444 3.71 11.48 28.05
C MET A 444 3.12 12.26 26.88
N SER A 445 2.92 13.57 27.07
CA SER A 445 2.64 14.49 25.97
C SER A 445 3.88 14.69 25.07
N ASP A 446 3.70 15.20 23.84
CA ASP A 446 4.80 15.47 22.91
C ASP A 446 5.90 16.37 23.50
N ALA A 447 5.53 17.35 24.32
CA ALA A 447 6.48 18.25 24.97
C ALA A 447 7.31 17.51 26.05
N GLU A 448 6.69 16.59 26.78
CA GLU A 448 7.34 15.75 27.78
C GLU A 448 8.22 14.69 27.13
N LEU A 449 7.75 14.07 26.04
CA LEU A 449 8.54 13.16 25.21
C LEU A 449 9.78 13.87 24.67
N ALA A 450 9.63 15.05 24.09
CA ALA A 450 10.75 15.82 23.56
C ALA A 450 11.79 16.14 24.65
N ALA A 451 11.34 16.52 25.86
CA ALA A 451 12.23 16.81 26.98
C ALA A 451 12.95 15.55 27.51
N GLU A 452 12.24 14.42 27.62
CA GLU A 452 12.83 13.17 28.11
C GLU A 452 13.79 12.56 27.07
N PHE A 453 13.48 12.66 25.77
CA PHE A 453 14.40 12.30 24.69
C PHE A 453 15.65 13.19 24.68
N GLU A 454 15.49 14.52 24.83
CA GLU A 454 16.63 15.43 24.91
C GLU A 454 17.53 15.09 26.11
N LYS A 455 16.94 14.76 27.26
CA LYS A 455 17.66 14.31 28.44
C LYS A 455 18.42 13.00 28.19
N MET A 456 17.78 11.97 27.62
CA MET A 456 18.44 10.70 27.28
C MET A 456 19.59 10.90 26.29
N LEU A 457 19.40 11.74 25.28
CA LEU A 457 20.45 12.07 24.31
C LEU A 457 21.62 12.80 24.95
N ARG A 458 21.38 13.73 25.89
CA ARG A 458 22.44 14.43 26.63
C ARG A 458 23.19 13.49 27.58
N GLU A 459 22.50 12.53 28.19
CA GLU A 459 23.12 11.54 29.08
C GLU A 459 23.98 10.53 28.31
N GLN A 460 23.50 10.02 27.16
CA GLN A 460 24.26 9.09 26.34
C GLN A 460 25.37 9.77 25.52
N PHE A 461 25.17 11.02 25.13
CA PHE A 461 26.08 11.77 24.28
C PHE A 461 26.32 13.19 24.85
N PRO A 462 27.13 13.31 25.92
CA PRO A 462 27.39 14.60 26.58
C PRO A 462 28.08 15.63 25.67
N GLU A 463 28.61 15.19 24.52
CA GLU A 463 29.26 16.04 23.53
C GLU A 463 28.33 16.61 22.46
N LEU A 464 27.03 16.26 22.45
CA LEU A 464 26.10 16.83 21.47
C LEU A 464 26.02 18.36 21.63
N PRO A 465 26.11 19.12 20.53
CA PRO A 465 25.96 20.57 20.60
C PRO A 465 24.58 20.91 21.14
N THR A 466 24.52 21.81 22.13
CA THR A 466 23.24 22.24 22.70
C THR A 466 22.39 22.91 21.63
N LYS A 467 21.07 22.96 21.85
CA LYS A 467 20.15 23.69 20.97
C LYS A 467 20.64 25.10 20.70
N GLU A 468 21.16 25.81 21.71
CA GLU A 468 21.73 27.15 21.53
C GLU A 468 22.99 27.15 20.67
N LYS A 469 23.84 26.10 20.74
CA LYS A 469 25.01 25.99 19.86
C LYS A 469 24.61 25.65 18.42
N VAL A 470 23.60 24.81 18.21
CA VAL A 470 23.07 24.50 16.88
C VAL A 470 22.38 25.72 16.29
N GLU A 471 21.52 26.40 17.05
CA GLU A 471 20.87 27.63 16.63
C GLU A 471 21.87 28.76 16.42
N SER A 472 22.91 28.87 17.25
CA SER A 472 23.98 29.87 17.06
C SER A 472 24.84 29.54 15.85
N ALA A 473 25.16 28.27 15.59
CA ALA A 473 25.88 27.86 14.39
C ALA A 473 25.04 28.09 13.12
N PHE A 474 23.74 27.83 13.18
CA PHE A 474 22.79 28.19 12.13
C PHE A 474 22.72 29.71 11.96
N ARG A 475 22.45 30.49 13.01
CA ARG A 475 22.45 31.95 12.95
C ARG A 475 23.77 32.51 12.45
N GLU A 476 24.91 31.99 12.87
CA GLU A 476 26.22 32.44 12.35
C GLU A 476 26.38 32.11 10.85
N GLN A 477 25.90 30.95 10.40
CA GLN A 477 25.89 30.61 8.96
C GLN A 477 24.90 31.43 8.13
N PHE A 478 23.77 31.85 8.69
CA PHE A 478 22.67 32.49 7.97
C PHE A 478 22.67 34.03 8.13
N GLU A 479 23.04 34.56 9.29
CA GLU A 479 23.19 36.00 9.58
C GLU A 479 24.47 36.61 9.00
N THR A 480 25.43 35.80 8.55
CA THR A 480 26.62 36.28 7.79
C THR A 480 26.24 36.70 6.37
N LYS A 481 25.27 37.61 6.20
CA LYS A 481 24.83 38.35 4.99
C LYS A 481 24.58 37.56 3.69
N ARG A 482 24.85 36.25 3.63
CA ARG A 482 24.89 35.47 2.38
C ARG A 482 23.63 34.65 2.13
N LEU A 483 22.88 34.26 3.16
CA LEU A 483 21.55 33.65 3.03
C LEU A 483 20.56 34.30 3.99
N SER A 484 19.90 35.37 3.54
CA SER A 484 18.73 35.85 4.27
C SER A 484 17.61 34.80 4.18
N PRO A 485 16.69 34.75 5.17
CA PRO A 485 15.53 33.85 5.13
C PRO A 485 14.75 33.93 3.82
N GLU A 486 14.63 35.13 3.25
CA GLU A 486 13.93 35.36 1.98
C GLU A 486 14.68 34.75 0.78
N ARG A 487 16.02 34.84 0.77
CA ARG A 487 16.85 34.21 -0.28
C ARG A 487 16.79 32.69 -0.17
N LEU A 488 16.79 32.13 1.04
CA LEU A 488 16.65 30.70 1.26
C LEU A 488 15.26 30.21 0.83
N ASN A 489 14.18 30.87 1.26
CA ASN A 489 12.82 30.47 0.88
C ASN A 489 12.61 30.55 -0.63
N ARG A 490 13.15 31.59 -1.29
CA ARG A 490 13.13 31.67 -2.75
C ARG A 490 13.92 30.54 -3.42
N ALA A 491 15.06 30.16 -2.85
CA ALA A 491 15.84 29.04 -3.37
C ALA A 491 15.11 27.70 -3.23
N LEU A 492 14.43 27.48 -2.10
CA LEU A 492 13.60 26.30 -1.89
C LEU A 492 12.41 26.26 -2.85
N ASP A 493 11.72 27.39 -3.05
CA ASP A 493 10.62 27.52 -4.01
C ASP A 493 11.06 27.25 -5.46
N ILE A 494 12.28 27.69 -5.85
CA ILE A 494 12.85 27.36 -7.17
C ILE A 494 13.15 25.86 -7.31
N LEU A 495 13.65 25.22 -6.25
CA LEU A 495 13.95 23.79 -6.23
C LEU A 495 12.67 22.94 -6.24
N ASP A 496 11.64 23.40 -5.55
CA ASP A 496 10.33 22.75 -5.45
C ASP A 496 9.61 22.77 -6.82
N ARG A 497 9.46 23.95 -7.43
CA ARG A 497 8.75 24.12 -8.71
C ARG A 497 9.38 23.46 -9.92
N HIS A 498 10.68 23.16 -9.86
CA HIS A 498 11.43 22.69 -11.03
C HIS A 498 12.11 21.34 -10.80
N GLY A 499 11.93 20.72 -9.64
CA GLY A 499 12.66 19.53 -9.25
C GLY A 499 14.15 19.80 -8.99
N THR A 500 14.85 18.83 -8.40
CA THR A 500 16.21 19.05 -7.87
C THR A 500 17.22 19.46 -8.95
N GLU A 501 17.28 18.78 -10.08
CA GLU A 501 18.32 19.02 -11.10
C GLU A 501 18.10 20.33 -11.89
N ASN A 502 16.91 20.48 -12.49
CA ASN A 502 16.53 21.70 -13.21
C ASN A 502 16.38 22.91 -12.28
N GLY A 503 15.89 22.70 -11.06
CA GLY A 503 15.82 23.72 -10.03
C GLY A 503 17.19 24.21 -9.60
N PHE A 504 18.19 23.33 -9.44
CA PHE A 504 19.56 23.76 -9.16
C PHE A 504 20.20 24.53 -10.31
N GLN A 505 19.93 24.13 -11.56
CA GLN A 505 20.41 24.88 -12.73
C GLN A 505 19.81 26.29 -12.75
N ARG A 506 18.50 26.42 -12.55
CA ARG A 506 17.82 27.72 -12.44
C ARG A 506 18.30 28.53 -11.23
N LEU A 507 18.56 27.88 -10.11
CA LEU A 507 19.09 28.55 -8.92
C LEU A 507 20.51 29.08 -9.17
N ARG A 508 21.35 28.37 -9.93
CA ARG A 508 22.67 28.90 -10.36
C ARG A 508 22.55 30.14 -11.25
N GLU A 509 21.49 30.23 -12.06
CA GLU A 509 21.23 31.39 -12.91
C GLU A 509 20.68 32.58 -12.12
N VAL A 510 19.73 32.34 -11.21
CA VAL A 510 19.01 33.39 -10.47
C VAL A 510 19.78 33.86 -9.22
N ASP A 511 20.41 32.94 -8.49
CA ASP A 511 21.17 33.22 -7.27
C ASP A 511 22.38 32.26 -7.14
N PRO A 512 23.48 32.51 -7.91
CA PRO A 512 24.65 31.62 -7.94
C PRO A 512 25.35 31.47 -6.60
N GLU A 513 25.25 32.47 -5.72
CA GLU A 513 25.86 32.44 -4.39
C GLU A 513 25.13 31.44 -3.49
N VAL A 514 23.78 31.48 -3.48
CA VAL A 514 22.96 30.53 -2.73
C VAL A 514 23.14 29.11 -3.28
N ALA A 515 23.13 28.95 -4.62
CA ALA A 515 23.36 27.64 -5.25
C ALA A 515 24.69 27.01 -4.81
N ALA A 516 25.79 27.77 -4.86
CA ALA A 516 27.11 27.29 -4.44
C ALA A 516 27.19 26.95 -2.95
N GLN A 517 26.40 27.63 -2.11
CA GLN A 517 26.36 27.37 -0.68
C GLN A 517 25.53 26.13 -0.35
N ILE A 518 24.37 25.93 -0.98
CA ILE A 518 23.58 24.69 -0.84
C ILE A 518 24.40 23.50 -1.34
N GLU A 519 25.07 23.63 -2.49
CA GLU A 519 25.95 22.59 -3.04
C GLU A 519 27.10 22.24 -2.09
N ARG A 520 27.70 23.24 -1.43
CA ARG A 520 28.77 23.01 -0.44
C ARG A 520 28.28 22.33 0.84
N THR A 521 27.08 22.67 1.30
CA THR A 521 26.55 22.20 2.59
C THR A 521 25.91 20.82 2.49
N PHE A 522 25.17 20.56 1.40
CA PHE A 522 24.33 19.37 1.29
C PHE A 522 24.80 18.36 0.24
N LEU A 523 25.44 18.80 -0.85
CA LEU A 523 25.78 17.94 -1.97
C LEU A 523 27.25 17.50 -2.00
N ARG A 524 28.14 18.19 -1.27
CA ARG A 524 29.53 17.73 -1.14
C ARG A 524 29.61 16.61 -0.11
N PRO A 525 30.05 15.39 -0.49
CA PRO A 525 30.40 14.39 0.48
C PRO A 525 31.50 14.95 1.40
N PRO A 526 31.47 14.63 2.71
CA PRO A 526 32.51 15.08 3.62
C PRO A 526 33.87 14.66 3.04
N LYS A 527 34.79 15.62 2.88
CA LYS A 527 36.15 15.29 2.46
C LYS A 527 36.68 14.22 3.41
N GLU A 528 36.94 13.02 2.89
CA GLU A 528 37.64 11.99 3.63
C GLU A 528 38.87 12.65 4.26
N LYS A 529 38.92 12.68 5.59
CA LYS A 529 40.14 13.06 6.29
C LYS A 529 41.17 12.05 5.82
N GLY A 530 42.15 12.51 5.03
CA GLY A 530 43.27 11.69 4.63
C GLY A 530 43.87 11.00 5.86
N PRO A 531 44.48 9.82 5.68
CA PRO A 531 45.01 9.04 6.79
C PRO A 531 45.88 9.95 7.68
N PRO A 532 45.77 9.82 9.02
CA PRO A 532 46.55 10.64 9.92
C PRO A 532 48.04 10.53 9.57
N PRO A 533 48.80 11.62 9.68
CA PRO A 533 50.23 11.60 9.39
C PRO A 533 50.88 10.49 10.23
N ARG A 534 51.66 9.64 9.56
CA ARG A 534 52.45 8.60 10.24
C ARG A 534 53.59 9.30 10.96
N ASP A 535 53.56 9.26 12.29
CA ASP A 535 54.73 9.46 13.14
C ASP A 535 55.57 8.19 13.22
#